data_AF-A0A3B8R2R0-F1
#
_entry.id   AF-A0A3B8R2R0-F1
#
_cell.length_a   1.000
_cell.length_b   1.000
_cell.length_c   1.000
_cell.angle_alpha   90.00
_cell.angle_beta   90.00
_cell.angle_gamma   90.00
#
_symmetry.space_group_name_H-M   'P 1'
#
loop_
_entity.id
_entity.type
_entity.pdbx_description
1 polymer ?
#
loop_
_entity_poly.entity_id
_entity_poly.type
_entity_poly.pdbx_seq_one_letter_code
_entity_poly.pdbx_strand_id
1 'polypeptide(L)'
;ASILKDVSVWEAGLGGRTTDLEFVGRPDRNGLKHLPVALLQAAPLDLVILALGTNDPFAEAGRKPQDTVNAMRALVTATRDLPTAPGSSVPNTSPPKVMIVSPPNCLPLHLVTGEGFPELDDLTRWLPELAKLYEQLAIEQQTYFADAANFCEPDPVDGLHLDVENTRKLGVGIAKALVLAGFADFHGRQTNLDQAWR
;
A
#
# COMPACT_ATOMS: atom_id res chain seq x y z
N ALA A 1 -12.87 10.02 -14.87
CA ALA A 1 -14.03 9.12 -14.70
C ALA A 1 -13.56 7.89 -13.93
N SER A 2 -14.30 7.47 -12.90
CA SER A 2 -13.98 6.24 -12.16
C SER A 2 -13.97 5.05 -13.12
N ILE A 3 -12.91 4.24 -13.05
CA ILE A 3 -12.77 3.03 -13.87
C ILE A 3 -13.65 1.89 -13.32
N LEU A 4 -13.97 1.95 -12.02
CA LEU A 4 -14.79 0.97 -11.30
C LEU A 4 -16.22 1.49 -11.11
N LYS A 5 -17.20 0.59 -11.18
CA LYS A 5 -18.62 0.87 -10.90
C LYS A 5 -18.96 0.63 -9.43
N ASP A 6 -19.87 1.44 -8.90
CA ASP A 6 -20.47 1.27 -7.56
C ASP A 6 -19.45 1.16 -6.41
N VAL A 7 -18.30 1.84 -6.54
CA VAL A 7 -17.25 1.89 -5.51
C VAL A 7 -17.32 3.21 -4.74
N SER A 8 -17.28 3.12 -3.41
CA SER A 8 -16.99 4.24 -2.52
C SER A 8 -15.58 4.06 -1.92
N VAL A 9 -14.80 5.13 -1.88
CA VAL A 9 -13.43 5.11 -1.36
C VAL A 9 -13.37 5.91 -0.07
N TRP A 10 -12.73 5.35 0.95
CA TRP A 10 -12.39 6.05 2.18
C TRP A 10 -10.88 6.17 2.31
N GLU A 11 -10.38 7.40 2.41
CA GLU A 11 -8.95 7.69 2.41
C GLU A 11 -8.41 7.79 3.83
N ALA A 12 -7.40 6.97 4.14
CA ALA A 12 -6.79 6.88 5.45
C ALA A 12 -5.32 7.37 5.46
N GLY A 13 -4.88 8.12 4.45
CA GLY A 13 -3.47 8.46 4.24
C GLY A 13 -2.90 9.38 5.33
N LEU A 14 -1.66 9.13 5.76
CA LEU A 14 -0.93 9.98 6.70
C LEU A 14 0.55 10.04 6.33
N GLY A 15 1.04 11.24 6.01
CA GLY A 15 2.45 11.45 5.66
C GLY A 15 3.40 11.05 6.79
N GLY A 16 4.39 10.22 6.47
CA GLY A 16 5.35 9.67 7.44
C GLY A 16 4.87 8.42 8.20
N ARG A 17 3.69 7.86 7.88
CA ARG A 17 3.21 6.63 8.53
C ARG A 17 4.12 5.45 8.18
N THR A 18 4.48 4.67 9.19
CA THR A 18 5.26 3.43 9.12
C THR A 18 4.30 2.23 9.23
N THR A 19 4.78 1.00 9.03
CA THR A 19 3.93 -0.16 9.28
C THR A 19 3.57 -0.32 10.77
N ASP A 20 4.53 -0.22 11.68
CA ASP A 20 4.38 -0.55 13.10
C ASP A 20 5.34 0.23 14.04
N LEU A 21 6.01 1.26 13.54
CA LEU A 21 7.01 2.03 14.29
C LEU A 21 6.49 3.40 14.70
N GLU A 22 6.88 3.86 15.88
CA GLU A 22 6.80 5.30 16.16
C GLU A 22 7.93 6.03 15.43
N PHE A 23 7.63 7.21 14.92
CA PHE A 23 8.62 8.04 14.25
C PHE A 23 9.09 9.10 15.25
N VAL A 24 10.37 9.08 15.62
CA VAL A 24 10.91 10.03 16.60
C VAL A 24 10.69 11.48 16.12
N GLY A 25 10.05 12.29 16.96
CA GLY A 25 9.69 13.68 16.62
C GLY A 25 8.42 13.83 15.76
N ARG A 26 7.78 12.73 15.35
CA ARG A 26 6.51 12.70 14.62
C ARG A 26 5.58 11.66 15.28
N PRO A 27 4.86 12.01 16.35
CA PRO A 27 3.98 11.07 17.02
C PRO A 27 2.89 10.54 16.07
N ASP A 28 2.28 9.41 16.46
CA ASP A 28 1.10 8.84 15.81
C ASP A 28 1.37 8.36 14.37
N ARG A 29 2.61 7.92 14.12
CA ARG A 29 3.04 7.36 12.83
C ARG A 29 3.00 5.85 12.75
N ASN A 30 2.71 5.19 13.86
CA ASN A 30 2.58 3.75 13.93
C ASN A 30 1.28 3.28 13.25
N GLY A 31 1.41 2.66 12.07
CA GLY A 31 0.27 2.15 11.31
C GLY A 31 -0.56 1.14 12.09
N LEU A 32 0.09 0.20 12.78
CA LEU A 32 -0.59 -0.87 13.53
C LEU A 32 -1.44 -0.33 14.69
N LYS A 33 -1.01 0.74 15.35
CA LYS A 33 -1.80 1.39 16.41
C LYS A 33 -2.99 2.18 15.87
N HIS A 34 -2.84 2.83 14.71
CA HIS A 34 -3.90 3.67 14.14
C HIS A 34 -4.92 2.91 13.30
N LEU A 35 -4.51 1.80 12.68
CA LEU A 35 -5.34 1.04 11.75
C LEU A 35 -6.70 0.64 12.35
N PRO A 36 -6.82 0.13 13.60
CA PRO A 36 -8.12 -0.25 14.15
C PRO A 36 -9.16 0.88 14.15
N VAL A 37 -8.75 2.10 14.49
CA VAL A 37 -9.65 3.27 14.50
C VAL A 37 -10.09 3.60 13.09
N ALA A 38 -9.16 3.60 12.14
CA ALA A 38 -9.44 3.88 10.73
C ALA A 38 -10.43 2.86 10.13
N LEU A 39 -10.24 1.57 10.43
CA LEU A 39 -11.13 0.51 9.99
C LEU A 39 -12.55 0.67 10.57
N LEU A 40 -12.67 0.96 11.86
CA LEU A 40 -13.97 1.13 12.52
C LEU A 40 -14.73 2.36 12.00
N GLN A 41 -14.03 3.44 11.67
CA GLN A 41 -14.65 4.65 11.11
C GLN A 41 -15.16 4.46 9.69
N ALA A 42 -14.52 3.59 8.91
CA ALA A 42 -14.84 3.35 7.52
C ALA A 42 -15.78 2.15 7.29
N ALA A 43 -15.99 1.33 8.32
CA ALA A 43 -16.81 0.13 8.23
C ALA A 43 -18.30 0.42 7.89
N PRO A 44 -18.99 -0.48 7.17
CA PRO A 44 -18.52 -1.76 6.65
C PRO A 44 -17.58 -1.64 5.42
N LEU A 45 -16.63 -2.57 5.28
CA LEU A 45 -15.60 -2.55 4.23
C LEU A 45 -15.55 -3.88 3.48
N ASP A 46 -15.60 -3.83 2.14
CA ASP A 46 -15.39 -5.00 1.28
C ASP A 46 -13.91 -5.30 1.04
N LEU A 47 -13.08 -4.25 1.03
CA LEU A 47 -11.65 -4.29 0.72
C LEU A 47 -10.89 -3.21 1.49
N VAL A 48 -9.68 -3.57 1.93
CA VAL A 48 -8.68 -2.64 2.46
C VAL A 48 -7.41 -2.74 1.65
N ILE A 49 -6.89 -1.60 1.21
CA ILE A 49 -5.63 -1.50 0.48
C ILE A 49 -4.57 -0.97 1.43
N LEU A 50 -3.55 -1.80 1.71
CA LEU A 50 -2.44 -1.47 2.59
C LEU A 50 -1.21 -1.10 1.74
N ALA A 51 -0.90 0.19 1.70
CA ALA A 51 0.23 0.75 0.95
C ALA A 51 1.20 1.46 1.91
N LEU A 52 2.02 0.69 2.63
CA LEU A 52 2.97 1.17 3.65
C LEU A 52 4.32 0.44 3.54
N GLY A 53 5.37 1.06 4.09
CA GLY A 53 6.71 0.51 4.18
C GLY A 53 7.82 1.50 3.84
N THR A 54 7.53 2.54 3.06
CA THR A 54 8.55 3.53 2.65
C THR A 54 9.20 4.25 3.83
N ASN A 55 8.43 4.54 4.89
CA ASN A 55 8.91 5.31 6.04
C ASN A 55 9.63 4.47 7.11
N ASP A 56 9.51 3.15 7.03
CA ASP A 56 10.09 2.24 8.02
C ASP A 56 11.61 2.39 8.19
N PRO A 57 12.43 2.40 7.12
CA PRO A 57 13.87 2.62 7.26
C PRO A 57 14.25 4.05 7.68
N PHE A 58 13.35 5.04 7.52
CA PHE A 58 13.55 6.40 8.05
C PHE A 58 13.24 6.49 9.55
N ALA A 59 12.27 5.72 10.04
CA ALA A 59 11.90 5.70 11.45
C ALA A 59 12.85 4.87 12.30
N GLU A 60 13.40 3.79 11.73
CA GLU A 60 14.36 2.90 12.38
C GLU A 60 15.54 2.62 11.44
N ALA A 61 16.68 3.27 11.69
CA ALA A 61 17.89 3.06 10.91
C ALA A 61 18.32 1.58 10.96
N GLY A 62 18.53 0.98 9.78
CA GLY A 62 18.90 -0.43 9.66
C GLY A 62 17.73 -1.43 9.73
N ARG A 63 16.47 -0.94 9.77
CA ARG A 63 15.27 -1.77 9.58
C ARG A 63 15.42 -2.65 8.33
N LYS A 64 15.27 -3.96 8.47
CA LYS A 64 15.35 -4.86 7.32
C LYS A 64 14.01 -4.91 6.60
N PRO A 65 13.99 -5.18 5.28
CA PRO A 65 12.74 -5.40 4.55
C PRO A 65 11.87 -6.49 5.22
N GLN A 66 12.49 -7.55 5.74
CA GLN A 66 11.80 -8.64 6.43
C GLN A 66 11.07 -8.18 7.71
N ASP A 67 11.60 -7.20 8.45
CA ASP A 67 10.94 -6.67 9.65
C ASP A 67 9.67 -5.90 9.26
N THR A 68 9.75 -5.13 8.17
CA THR A 68 8.60 -4.42 7.57
C THR A 68 7.55 -5.39 7.04
N VAL A 69 7.95 -6.53 6.47
CA VAL A 69 7.04 -7.61 6.04
C VAL A 69 6.31 -8.22 7.23
N ASN A 70 7.00 -8.43 8.35
CA ASN A 70 6.36 -8.96 9.56
C ASN A 70 5.32 -7.99 10.13
N ALA A 71 5.61 -6.70 10.07
CA ALA A 71 4.68 -5.65 10.45
C ALA A 71 3.48 -5.54 9.49
N MET A 72 3.71 -5.65 8.16
CA MET A 72 2.63 -5.74 7.18
C MET A 72 1.74 -6.96 7.42
N ARG A 73 2.30 -8.11 7.79
CA ARG A 73 1.53 -9.29 8.20
C ARG A 73 0.61 -8.97 9.39
N ALA A 74 1.09 -8.23 10.38
CA ALA A 74 0.27 -7.80 11.51
C ALA A 74 -0.87 -6.85 11.09
N LEU A 75 -0.63 -5.94 10.14
CA LEU A 75 -1.68 -5.07 9.57
C LEU A 75 -2.75 -5.87 8.82
N VAL A 76 -2.35 -6.89 8.06
CA VAL A 76 -3.28 -7.82 7.38
C VAL A 76 -4.14 -8.55 8.41
N THR A 77 -3.53 -9.09 9.47
CA THR A 77 -4.25 -9.76 10.57
C THR A 77 -5.24 -8.81 11.24
N ALA A 78 -4.79 -7.63 11.65
CA ALA A 78 -5.64 -6.63 12.30
C ALA A 78 -6.84 -6.20 11.41
N THR A 79 -6.63 -6.15 10.10
CA THR A 79 -7.71 -5.86 9.14
C THR A 79 -8.76 -6.98 9.10
N ARG A 80 -8.31 -8.23 9.02
CA ARG A 80 -9.21 -9.40 8.96
C ARG A 80 -9.95 -9.65 10.27
N ASP A 81 -9.31 -9.33 11.39
CA ASP A 81 -9.87 -9.51 12.72
C ASP A 81 -10.92 -8.43 13.06
N LEU A 82 -11.11 -7.39 12.22
CA LEU A 82 -12.05 -6.28 12.46
C LEU A 82 -13.43 -6.72 13.00
N PRO A 83 -14.11 -7.76 12.46
CA PRO A 83 -15.43 -8.16 12.95
C PRO A 83 -15.38 -8.86 14.31
N THR A 84 -14.24 -9.43 14.68
CA THR A 84 -14.04 -10.23 15.91
C THR A 84 -13.16 -9.54 16.95
N ALA A 85 -12.59 -8.38 16.62
CA ALA A 85 -11.71 -7.63 17.49
C ALA A 85 -12.45 -7.21 18.77
N PRO A 86 -11.81 -7.28 19.95
CA PRO A 86 -12.40 -6.82 21.20
C PRO A 86 -12.87 -5.36 21.09
N GLY A 87 -14.14 -5.11 21.44
CA GLY A 87 -14.75 -3.78 21.35
C GLY A 87 -15.17 -3.36 19.94
N SER A 88 -15.15 -4.28 18.96
CA SER A 88 -15.62 -3.97 17.60
C SER A 88 -17.08 -3.52 17.62
N SER A 89 -17.33 -2.37 16.99
CA SER A 89 -18.68 -1.81 16.79
C SER A 89 -19.34 -2.31 15.51
N VAL A 90 -18.69 -3.23 14.77
CA VAL A 90 -19.21 -3.89 13.56
C VAL A 90 -19.18 -5.41 13.68
N PRO A 91 -19.74 -5.99 14.76
CA PRO A 91 -19.80 -7.44 14.89
C PRO A 91 -20.69 -8.05 13.80
N ASN A 92 -20.36 -9.27 13.37
CA ASN A 92 -21.09 -10.07 12.37
C ASN A 92 -20.99 -9.60 10.90
N THR A 93 -20.02 -8.74 10.56
CA THR A 93 -19.67 -8.51 9.15
C THR A 93 -18.65 -9.53 8.67
N SER A 94 -18.58 -9.79 7.37
CA SER A 94 -17.46 -10.54 6.80
C SER A 94 -16.15 -9.74 6.98
N PRO A 95 -15.03 -10.40 7.26
CA PRO A 95 -13.71 -9.77 7.21
C PRO A 95 -13.49 -9.09 5.84
N PRO A 96 -12.99 -7.85 5.80
CA PRO A 96 -12.63 -7.22 4.54
C PRO A 96 -11.58 -8.05 3.80
N LYS A 97 -11.68 -8.10 2.47
CA LYS A 97 -10.54 -8.56 1.67
C LYS A 97 -9.39 -7.59 1.84
N VAL A 98 -8.17 -8.04 1.59
CA VAL A 98 -6.98 -7.20 1.70
C VAL A 98 -6.21 -7.21 0.40
N MET A 99 -5.68 -6.05 0.03
CA MET A 99 -4.69 -5.87 -1.02
C MET A 99 -3.43 -5.26 -0.41
N ILE A 100 -2.29 -5.89 -0.62
CA ILE A 100 -0.98 -5.34 -0.28
C ILE A 100 -0.46 -4.59 -1.51
N VAL A 101 -0.02 -3.35 -1.33
CA VAL A 101 0.63 -2.56 -2.39
C VAL A 101 2.05 -2.26 -1.96
N SER A 102 3.05 -2.79 -2.68
CA SER A 102 4.44 -2.38 -2.43
C SER A 102 4.66 -0.94 -2.90
N PRO A 103 5.53 -0.17 -2.22
CA PRO A 103 5.79 1.21 -2.61
C PRO A 103 6.41 1.32 -4.02
N PRO A 104 6.29 2.50 -4.68
CA PRO A 104 7.10 2.80 -5.86
C PRO A 104 8.59 2.75 -5.52
N ASN A 105 9.43 2.54 -6.53
CA ASN A 105 10.88 2.73 -6.37
C ASN A 105 11.20 4.21 -6.14
N CYS A 106 12.33 4.49 -5.50
CA CYS A 106 12.88 5.84 -5.37
C CYS A 106 13.95 6.12 -6.45
N LEU A 107 14.31 7.39 -6.64
CA LEU A 107 15.49 7.75 -7.41
C LEU A 107 16.76 7.62 -6.53
N PRO A 108 17.92 7.28 -7.11
CA PRO A 108 19.20 7.49 -6.45
C PRO A 108 19.46 8.99 -6.26
N LEU A 109 20.20 9.35 -5.21
CA LEU A 109 20.34 10.74 -4.77
C LEU A 109 20.94 11.66 -5.85
N HIS A 110 21.86 11.14 -6.68
CA HIS A 110 22.50 11.92 -7.75
C HIS A 110 21.55 12.30 -8.91
N LEU A 111 20.34 11.73 -8.98
CA LEU A 111 19.31 12.09 -9.97
C LEU A 111 18.26 13.04 -9.38
N VAL A 112 18.34 13.37 -8.10
CA VAL A 112 17.43 14.31 -7.44
C VAL A 112 17.80 15.74 -7.80
N THR A 113 16.77 16.56 -8.03
CA THR A 113 16.91 17.96 -8.46
C THR A 113 16.72 18.98 -7.33
N GLY A 114 16.10 18.57 -6.21
CA GLY A 114 15.92 19.38 -4.99
C GLY A 114 16.75 18.87 -3.81
N GLU A 115 16.22 19.00 -2.59
CA GLU A 115 16.95 18.62 -1.36
C GLU A 115 17.12 17.11 -1.19
N GLY A 116 16.12 16.31 -1.60
CA GLY A 116 16.14 14.86 -1.48
C GLY A 116 16.24 14.34 -0.04
N PHE A 117 16.60 13.06 0.09
CA PHE A 117 16.85 12.42 1.37
C PHE A 117 18.19 11.65 1.34
N PRO A 118 19.03 11.73 2.38
CA PRO A 118 20.28 10.98 2.45
C PRO A 118 20.12 9.46 2.29
N GLU A 119 18.98 8.91 2.69
CA GLU A 119 18.66 7.48 2.69
C GLU A 119 18.31 6.92 1.29
N LEU A 120 18.16 7.78 0.28
CA LEU A 120 17.68 7.36 -1.05
C LEU A 120 18.55 6.28 -1.70
N ASP A 121 19.87 6.41 -1.62
CA ASP A 121 20.77 5.43 -2.25
C ASP A 121 20.62 4.04 -1.62
N ASP A 122 20.36 3.96 -0.31
CA ASP A 122 20.06 2.69 0.36
C ASP A 122 18.68 2.14 -0.05
N LEU A 123 17.70 3.03 -0.20
CA LEU A 123 16.35 2.69 -0.63
C LEU A 123 16.28 2.10 -2.04
N THR A 124 17.21 2.47 -2.94
CA THR A 124 17.23 1.94 -4.32
C THR A 124 17.35 0.41 -4.38
N ARG A 125 17.95 -0.23 -3.36
CA ARG A 125 18.00 -1.69 -3.23
C ARG A 125 16.93 -2.22 -2.28
N TRP A 126 16.62 -1.46 -1.23
CA TRP A 126 15.70 -1.87 -0.19
C TRP A 126 14.25 -1.97 -0.68
N LEU A 127 13.77 -1.01 -1.48
CA LEU A 127 12.37 -0.99 -1.97
C LEU A 127 12.07 -2.13 -2.97
N PRO A 128 12.94 -2.46 -3.95
CA PRO A 128 12.75 -3.64 -4.79
C PRO A 128 12.77 -4.97 -4.01
N GLU A 129 13.56 -5.05 -2.93
CA GLU A 129 13.57 -6.23 -2.05
C GLU A 129 12.25 -6.34 -1.28
N LEU A 130 11.76 -5.23 -0.71
CA LEU A 130 10.48 -5.18 -0.04
C LEU A 130 9.33 -5.62 -0.96
N ALA A 131 9.31 -5.16 -2.21
CA ALA A 131 8.28 -5.54 -3.18
C ALA A 131 8.19 -7.06 -3.40
N LYS A 132 9.34 -7.72 -3.58
CA LYS A 132 9.41 -9.19 -3.72
C LYS A 132 8.91 -9.92 -2.48
N LEU A 133 9.24 -9.42 -1.28
CA LEU A 133 8.81 -10.03 -0.04
C LEU A 133 7.31 -9.79 0.23
N TYR A 134 6.76 -8.65 -0.16
CA TYR A 134 5.33 -8.39 -0.10
C TYR A 134 4.53 -9.26 -1.06
N GLU A 135 5.05 -9.54 -2.26
CA GLU A 135 4.44 -10.50 -3.19
C GLU A 135 4.37 -11.91 -2.55
N GLN A 136 5.46 -12.36 -1.93
CA GLN A 136 5.49 -13.63 -1.21
C GLN A 136 4.51 -13.65 -0.03
N LEU A 137 4.45 -12.57 0.75
CA LEU A 137 3.49 -12.43 1.84
C LEU A 137 2.05 -12.46 1.33
N ALA A 138 1.76 -11.84 0.20
CA ALA A 138 0.42 -11.83 -0.36
C ALA A 138 -0.04 -13.23 -0.79
N ILE A 139 0.88 -14.03 -1.36
CA ILE A 139 0.62 -15.46 -1.65
C ILE A 139 0.37 -16.23 -0.35
N GLU A 140 1.26 -16.08 0.64
CA GLU A 140 1.15 -16.74 1.96
C GLU A 140 -0.19 -16.44 2.64
N GLN A 141 -0.59 -15.17 2.63
CA GLN A 141 -1.76 -14.67 3.32
C GLN A 141 -3.02 -14.71 2.44
N GLN A 142 -2.93 -15.13 1.18
CA GLN A 142 -4.05 -15.12 0.22
C GLN A 142 -4.71 -13.74 0.11
N THR A 143 -3.89 -12.69 -0.04
CA THR A 143 -4.35 -11.32 -0.31
C THR A 143 -4.16 -10.99 -1.79
N TYR A 144 -4.81 -9.92 -2.24
CA TYR A 144 -4.41 -9.31 -3.50
C TYR A 144 -3.03 -8.65 -3.35
N PHE A 145 -2.32 -8.47 -4.45
CA PHE A 145 -1.04 -7.79 -4.51
C PHE A 145 -0.97 -6.85 -5.72
N ALA A 146 -0.33 -5.70 -5.55
CA ALA A 146 0.20 -4.97 -6.69
C ALA A 146 1.51 -4.27 -6.35
N ASP A 147 2.39 -4.19 -7.34
CA ASP A 147 3.63 -3.46 -7.25
C ASP A 147 3.50 -2.08 -7.88
N ALA A 148 3.56 -1.03 -7.04
CA ALA A 148 3.38 0.35 -7.48
C ALA A 148 4.49 0.82 -8.44
N ALA A 149 5.67 0.19 -8.42
CA ALA A 149 6.76 0.49 -9.35
C ALA A 149 6.39 0.17 -10.80
N ASN A 150 5.41 -0.71 -11.04
CA ASN A 150 4.91 -1.01 -12.39
C ASN A 150 3.90 0.05 -12.91
N PHE A 151 3.49 1.00 -12.07
CA PHE A 151 2.44 1.97 -12.40
C PHE A 151 2.95 3.39 -12.43
N CYS A 152 3.86 3.76 -11.54
CA CYS A 152 4.24 5.14 -11.29
C CYS A 152 5.72 5.27 -10.94
N GLU A 153 6.23 6.49 -11.12
CA GLU A 153 7.61 6.87 -10.86
C GLU A 153 7.65 8.03 -9.86
N PRO A 154 8.70 8.12 -9.02
CA PRO A 154 8.89 9.22 -8.08
C PRO A 154 9.16 10.55 -8.79
N ASP A 155 8.75 11.64 -8.16
CA ASP A 155 9.04 13.02 -8.57
C ASP A 155 10.54 13.30 -8.40
N PRO A 156 11.25 13.76 -9.46
CA PRO A 156 12.67 14.12 -9.36
C PRO A 156 12.99 15.26 -8.39
N VAL A 157 12.01 16.01 -7.89
CA VAL A 157 12.23 17.09 -6.92
C VAL A 157 12.83 16.54 -5.62
N ASP A 158 12.33 15.40 -5.12
CA ASP A 158 12.86 14.77 -3.90
C ASP A 158 13.21 13.29 -4.05
N GLY A 159 12.89 12.67 -5.19
CA GLY A 159 13.21 11.29 -5.50
C GLY A 159 12.37 10.25 -4.76
N LEU A 160 11.35 10.66 -4.01
CA LEU A 160 10.56 9.77 -3.14
C LEU A 160 9.04 9.94 -3.30
N HIS A 161 8.54 11.18 -3.30
CA HIS A 161 7.11 11.45 -3.42
C HIS A 161 6.62 11.33 -4.86
N LEU A 162 5.31 11.29 -5.05
CA LEU A 162 4.69 11.26 -6.38
C LEU A 162 4.13 12.64 -6.73
N ASP A 163 4.33 13.06 -7.97
CA ASP A 163 3.61 14.20 -8.53
C ASP A 163 2.14 13.85 -8.81
N VAL A 164 1.39 14.83 -9.32
CA VAL A 164 -0.03 14.66 -9.65
C VAL A 164 -0.24 13.59 -10.72
N GLU A 165 0.65 13.50 -11.71
CA GLU A 165 0.52 12.53 -12.80
C GLU A 165 0.75 11.11 -12.30
N ASN A 166 1.81 10.89 -11.52
CA ASN A 166 2.19 9.58 -11.01
C ASN A 166 1.26 9.09 -9.90
N THR A 167 0.73 9.99 -9.07
CA THR A 167 -0.37 9.67 -8.15
C THR A 167 -1.59 9.16 -8.91
N ARG A 168 -1.95 9.81 -10.03
CA ARG A 168 -3.05 9.35 -10.90
C ARG A 168 -2.74 8.00 -11.55
N LYS A 169 -1.52 7.78 -12.04
CA LYS A 169 -1.11 6.50 -12.63
C LYS A 169 -1.20 5.36 -11.61
N LEU A 170 -0.75 5.60 -10.38
CA LEU A 170 -0.86 4.65 -9.27
C LEU A 170 -2.32 4.23 -9.03
N GLY A 171 -3.23 5.21 -8.87
CA GLY A 171 -4.65 4.92 -8.66
C GLY A 171 -5.29 4.13 -9.81
N VAL A 172 -4.94 4.46 -11.06
CA VAL A 172 -5.41 3.71 -12.24
C VAL A 172 -4.82 2.29 -12.29
N GLY A 173 -3.54 2.12 -11.93
CA GLY A 173 -2.88 0.82 -11.88
C GLY A 173 -3.52 -0.11 -10.85
N ILE A 174 -3.75 0.40 -9.63
CA ILE A 174 -4.44 -0.33 -8.56
C ILE A 174 -5.85 -0.74 -9.00
N ALA A 175 -6.63 0.19 -9.58
CA ALA A 175 -7.97 -0.12 -10.07
C ALA A 175 -7.97 -1.24 -11.13
N LYS A 176 -7.03 -1.21 -12.08
CA LYS A 176 -6.87 -2.27 -13.09
C LYS A 176 -6.48 -3.61 -12.46
N ALA A 177 -5.57 -3.61 -11.48
CA ALA A 177 -5.17 -4.82 -10.77
C ALA A 177 -6.36 -5.48 -10.06
N LEU A 178 -7.23 -4.68 -9.43
CA LEU A 178 -8.44 -5.19 -8.78
C LEU A 178 -9.44 -5.80 -9.78
N VAL A 179 -9.60 -5.21 -10.97
CA VAL A 179 -10.46 -5.80 -12.02
C VAL A 179 -9.88 -7.12 -12.51
N LEU A 180 -8.58 -7.17 -12.81
CA LEU A 180 -7.91 -8.39 -13.27
C LEU A 180 -7.98 -9.52 -12.23
N ALA A 181 -7.92 -9.17 -10.94
CA ALA A 181 -8.06 -10.11 -9.84
C ALA A 181 -9.52 -10.49 -9.54
N GLY A 182 -10.49 -10.01 -10.32
CA GLY A 182 -11.92 -10.33 -10.18
C GLY A 182 -12.60 -9.72 -8.95
N PHE A 183 -12.06 -8.63 -8.39
CA PHE A 183 -12.68 -7.93 -7.26
C PHE A 183 -13.79 -6.96 -7.72
N ALA A 184 -13.65 -6.33 -8.88
CA ALA A 184 -14.58 -5.31 -9.38
C ALA A 184 -14.74 -5.35 -10.92
N ASP A 185 -15.81 -4.72 -11.43
CA ASP A 185 -16.14 -4.64 -12.85
C ASP A 185 -15.70 -3.29 -13.49
N PHE A 186 -15.36 -3.32 -14.79
CA PHE A 186 -14.82 -2.18 -15.56
C PHE A 186 -15.90 -1.35 -16.30
N HIS A 187 -15.65 -0.05 -16.52
CA HIS A 187 -16.40 0.79 -17.46
C HIS A 187 -15.97 0.54 -18.94
N GLY A 188 -16.56 -0.46 -19.60
CA GLY A 188 -16.33 -0.75 -21.03
C GLY A 188 -16.75 -2.17 -21.41
N ARG A 189 -17.24 -2.40 -22.65
CA ARG A 189 -17.57 -3.76 -23.12
C ARG A 189 -16.35 -4.65 -22.93
N GLN A 190 -16.55 -5.84 -22.34
CA GLN A 190 -15.55 -6.91 -22.28
C GLN A 190 -14.92 -7.10 -23.67
N THR A 191 -13.72 -6.55 -23.87
CA THR A 191 -12.83 -7.01 -24.93
C THR A 191 -11.86 -7.95 -24.25
N ASN A 192 -11.97 -9.24 -24.61
CA ASN A 192 -11.13 -10.34 -24.15
C ASN A 192 -9.67 -9.90 -23.91
N LEU A 193 -9.28 -9.83 -22.64
CA LEU A 193 -7.88 -9.65 -22.23
C LEU A 193 -7.07 -10.96 -22.36
N ASP A 194 -7.73 -12.08 -22.71
CA ASP A 194 -7.12 -13.40 -22.91
C ASP A 194 -6.19 -13.52 -24.13
N GLN A 195 -6.04 -12.48 -24.95
CA GLN A 195 -5.16 -12.53 -26.14
C GLN A 195 -3.84 -11.76 -26.02
N ALA A 196 -3.56 -11.10 -24.89
CA ALA A 196 -2.36 -10.24 -24.78
C ALA A 196 -1.12 -10.93 -24.19
N TRP A 197 -1.20 -12.18 -23.72
CA TRP A 197 -0.08 -12.87 -23.05
C TRP A 197 0.07 -14.34 -23.47
N ARG A 198 0.20 -14.60 -24.78
CA ARG A 198 0.82 -15.82 -25.30
C ARG A 198 2.21 -15.52 -25.83
#